data_AF-A0A2M7P806-F1
#
_entry.id   AF-A0A2M7P806-F1
#
_cell.length_a   1.000
_cell.length_b   1.000
_cell.length_c   1.000
_cell.angle_alpha   90.00
_cell.angle_beta   90.00
_cell.angle_gamma   90.00
#
_symmetry.space_group_name_H-M   'P 1'
#
loop_
_entity.id
_entity.type
_entity.pdbx_description
1 polymer ?
#
loop_
_entity_poly.entity_id
_entity_poly.type
_entity_poly.pdbx_seq_one_letter_code
_entity_poly.pdbx_strand_id
1 'polypeptide(L)'
;MSKKIITGGLALLALMLLTIQPAAHAMEGPETATLDTLTNLFEAVSFNHAMHVDVAANDCSVCHHHTTGTKVTDERCARCHKNSGETSSVACRDCHPADPFSAEHLQKIADAPLLYHIDQPGLKGAYHRKCLGCHKEMGAPSECEACHKRTEKGDAFYRSGKFAPAAGNEHASE
;
A
#
# COMPACT_ATOMS: atom_id res chain seq x y z
N MET A 1 -47.77 12.02 -56.00
CA MET A 1 -47.79 12.71 -54.69
C MET A 1 -47.27 11.74 -53.64
N SER A 2 -46.41 12.21 -52.73
CA SER A 2 -45.83 11.50 -51.57
C SER A 2 -44.73 10.45 -51.84
N LYS A 3 -43.46 10.88 -51.69
CA LYS A 3 -42.45 10.09 -50.96
C LYS A 3 -41.81 11.00 -49.92
N LYS A 4 -42.19 10.75 -48.67
CA LYS A 4 -41.80 11.48 -47.47
C LYS A 4 -40.42 11.00 -47.00
N ILE A 5 -39.51 11.94 -46.76
CA ILE A 5 -38.74 12.13 -45.51
C ILE A 5 -38.23 10.84 -44.82
N ILE A 6 -37.09 10.25 -45.24
CA ILE A 6 -36.40 9.21 -44.43
C ILE A 6 -34.86 9.25 -44.54
N THR A 7 -34.24 10.42 -44.75
CA THR A 7 -32.77 10.48 -44.86
C THR A 7 -32.08 11.31 -43.77
N GLY A 8 -32.83 12.02 -42.91
CA GLY A 8 -32.26 12.84 -41.84
C GLY A 8 -32.01 12.12 -40.50
N GLY A 9 -32.66 10.98 -40.25
CA GLY A 9 -32.57 10.30 -38.95
C GLY A 9 -31.34 9.42 -38.77
N LEU A 10 -30.78 8.88 -39.86
CA LEU A 10 -29.72 7.88 -39.79
C LEU A 10 -28.33 8.51 -39.51
N ALA A 11 -28.11 9.74 -39.99
CA ALA A 11 -26.86 10.48 -39.74
C ALA A 11 -26.75 11.00 -38.30
N LEU A 12 -27.88 11.39 -37.68
CA LEU A 12 -27.93 11.82 -36.28
C LEU A 12 -27.76 10.64 -35.30
N LEU A 13 -28.28 9.45 -35.64
CA LEU A 13 -28.10 8.25 -34.83
C LEU A 13 -26.64 7.75 -34.88
N ALA A 14 -25.99 7.82 -36.05
CA ALA A 14 -24.58 7.45 -36.20
C ALA A 14 -23.61 8.40 -35.48
N LEU A 15 -23.97 9.69 -35.32
CA LEU A 15 -23.17 10.65 -34.56
C LEU A 15 -23.34 10.49 -33.04
N MET A 16 -24.52 10.03 -32.57
CA MET A 16 -24.75 9.68 -31.15
C MET A 16 -24.05 8.38 -30.71
N LEU A 17 -23.72 7.48 -31.64
CA LEU A 17 -22.98 6.25 -31.35
C LEU A 17 -21.45 6.48 -31.21
N LEU A 18 -20.94 7.66 -31.58
CA LEU A 18 -19.52 8.00 -31.49
C LEU A 18 -19.11 8.66 -30.16
N THR A 19 -20.08 8.93 -29.26
CA THR A 19 -19.83 9.59 -27.96
C THR A 19 -19.88 8.65 -26.76
N ILE A 20 -20.04 7.33 -26.96
CA ILE A 20 -19.78 6.36 -25.89
C ILE A 20 -18.26 6.17 -25.81
N GLN A 21 -17.57 7.20 -25.35
CA GLN A 21 -16.25 7.00 -24.77
C GLN A 21 -16.47 6.11 -23.55
N PRO A 22 -15.79 4.96 -23.42
CA PRO A 22 -15.78 4.27 -22.15
C PRO A 22 -15.26 5.29 -21.14
N ALA A 23 -16.06 5.58 -20.12
CA ALA A 23 -15.62 6.39 -19.00
C ALA A 23 -14.23 5.86 -18.62
N ALA A 24 -13.25 6.77 -18.62
CA ALA A 24 -11.92 6.49 -18.13
C ALA A 24 -12.10 5.70 -16.84
N HIS A 25 -11.60 4.46 -16.82
CA HIS A 25 -11.61 3.67 -15.61
C HIS A 25 -10.76 4.49 -14.63
N ALA A 26 -11.41 5.22 -13.72
CA ALA A 26 -10.78 5.59 -12.47
C ALA A 26 -10.26 4.26 -11.94
N MET A 27 -8.94 4.18 -11.79
CA MET A 27 -8.27 2.96 -11.35
C MET A 27 -8.66 2.71 -9.89
N GLU A 28 -9.85 2.16 -9.68
CA GLU A 28 -10.28 1.67 -8.39
C GLU A 28 -9.46 0.41 -8.13
N GLY A 29 -8.52 0.54 -7.19
CA GLY A 29 -7.73 -0.60 -6.72
C GLY A 29 -8.62 -1.72 -6.17
N PRO A 30 -8.05 -2.88 -5.84
CA PRO A 30 -8.83 -4.01 -5.35
C PRO A 30 -9.63 -3.62 -4.10
N GLU A 31 -10.78 -4.25 -3.87
CA GLU A 31 -11.57 -4.01 -2.64
C GLU A 31 -10.78 -4.43 -1.39
N THR A 32 -10.07 -5.56 -1.48
CA THR A 32 -9.18 -6.09 -0.45
C THR A 32 -7.84 -6.48 -1.07
N ALA A 33 -6.75 -6.20 -0.36
CA ALA A 33 -5.41 -6.64 -0.72
C ALA A 33 -4.87 -7.58 0.35
N THR A 34 -4.16 -8.62 -0.06
CA THR A 34 -3.47 -9.53 0.88
C THR A 34 -2.00 -9.15 0.96
N LEU A 35 -1.51 -8.87 2.17
CA LEU A 35 -0.10 -8.60 2.43
C LEU A 35 0.52 -9.85 3.06
N ASP A 36 1.13 -10.68 2.24
CA ASP A 36 1.63 -12.02 2.61
C ASP A 36 3.15 -12.18 2.50
N THR A 37 3.85 -11.18 1.93
CA THR A 37 5.27 -11.28 1.57
C THR A 37 6.20 -11.56 2.76
N LEU A 38 5.78 -11.18 3.97
CA LEU A 38 6.56 -11.33 5.20
C LEU A 38 5.97 -12.36 6.17
N THR A 39 5.05 -13.21 5.70
CA THR A 39 4.42 -14.24 6.52
C THR A 39 5.45 -15.20 7.10
N ASN A 40 5.45 -15.33 8.42
CA ASN A 40 6.32 -16.25 9.16
C ASN A 40 5.84 -16.38 10.62
N LEU A 41 6.17 -15.38 11.45
CA LEU A 41 5.74 -15.30 12.85
C LEU A 41 4.28 -14.83 12.99
N PHE A 42 3.75 -14.23 11.94
CA PHE A 42 2.38 -13.77 11.85
C PHE A 42 1.76 -14.21 10.53
N GLU A 43 0.44 -14.35 10.52
CA GLU A 43 -0.38 -14.62 9.33
C GLU A 43 -0.40 -13.42 8.38
N ALA A 44 -0.93 -13.61 7.17
CA ALA A 44 -1.07 -12.54 6.20
C ALA A 44 -2.08 -11.48 6.67
N VAL A 45 -1.84 -10.22 6.34
CA VAL A 45 -2.81 -9.15 6.59
C VAL A 45 -3.84 -9.15 5.47
N SER A 46 -5.12 -9.28 5.82
CA SER A 46 -6.23 -8.96 4.92
C SER A 46 -6.53 -7.47 5.04
N PHE A 47 -6.04 -6.68 4.09
CA PHE A 47 -6.17 -5.22 4.08
C PHE A 47 -7.42 -4.81 3.30
N ASN A 48 -8.43 -4.28 3.99
CA ASN A 48 -9.62 -3.72 3.36
C ASN A 48 -9.27 -2.39 2.68
N HIS A 49 -8.83 -2.44 1.42
CA HIS A 49 -8.32 -1.30 0.68
C HIS A 49 -9.41 -0.26 0.42
N ALA A 50 -10.62 -0.68 0.02
CA ALA A 50 -11.73 0.24 -0.25
C ALA A 50 -12.07 1.11 0.97
N MET A 51 -12.23 0.48 2.15
CA MET A 51 -12.48 1.21 3.39
C MET A 51 -11.36 2.21 3.72
N HIS A 52 -10.09 1.82 3.53
CA HIS A 52 -8.97 2.73 3.83
C HIS A 52 -8.85 3.89 2.83
N VAL A 53 -9.27 3.71 1.58
CA VAL A 53 -9.35 4.80 0.59
C VAL A 53 -10.37 5.85 1.02
N ASP A 54 -11.53 5.42 1.53
CA ASP A 54 -12.55 6.33 2.07
C ASP A 54 -12.03 7.09 3.30
N VAL A 55 -11.35 6.39 4.24
CA VAL A 55 -10.72 7.01 5.42
C VAL A 55 -9.63 8.02 5.01
N ALA A 56 -8.89 7.73 3.93
CA ALA A 56 -7.89 8.63 3.38
C ALA A 56 -8.48 9.75 2.51
N ALA A 57 -9.81 9.95 2.50
CA ALA A 57 -10.49 10.95 1.69
C ALA A 57 -10.12 10.88 0.20
N ASN A 58 -9.93 9.65 -0.32
CA ASN A 58 -9.48 9.38 -1.69
C ASN A 58 -8.08 9.91 -2.06
N ASP A 59 -7.27 10.29 -1.07
CA ASP A 59 -5.87 10.65 -1.30
C ASP A 59 -4.97 9.40 -1.36
N CYS A 60 -4.78 8.88 -2.57
CA CYS A 60 -3.93 7.72 -2.82
C CYS A 60 -2.48 7.93 -2.35
N SER A 61 -2.00 9.18 -2.30
CA SER A 61 -0.61 9.48 -1.91
C SER A 61 -0.35 9.22 -0.43
N VAL A 62 -1.41 9.13 0.39
CA VAL A 62 -1.32 8.72 1.79
C VAL A 62 -0.61 7.37 1.86
N CYS A 63 -1.05 6.35 1.12
CA CYS A 63 -0.44 5.01 1.14
C CYS A 63 0.61 4.82 0.05
N HIS A 64 0.29 5.25 -1.17
CA HIS A 64 1.11 5.12 -2.36
C HIS A 64 1.99 6.36 -2.57
N HIS A 65 2.73 6.72 -1.52
CA HIS A 65 3.64 7.85 -1.58
C HIS A 65 4.65 7.65 -2.72
N HIS A 66 4.64 8.55 -3.70
CA HIS A 66 5.50 8.47 -4.89
C HIS A 66 5.18 7.37 -5.90
N THR A 67 4.03 6.69 -5.80
CA THR A 67 3.73 5.57 -6.73
C THR A 67 2.51 5.70 -7.63
N THR A 68 1.56 6.59 -7.34
CA THR A 68 0.33 6.76 -8.14
C THR A 68 0.37 7.92 -9.14
N GLY A 69 1.57 8.39 -9.51
CA GLY A 69 1.71 9.50 -10.46
C GLY A 69 1.36 10.89 -9.89
N THR A 70 1.00 10.97 -8.60
CA THR A 70 0.88 12.26 -7.91
C THR A 70 2.25 12.93 -7.83
N LYS A 71 2.34 14.21 -8.23
CA LYS A 71 3.58 14.99 -8.12
C LYS A 71 4.09 14.96 -6.69
N VAL A 72 5.41 14.87 -6.53
CA VAL A 72 6.06 14.95 -5.23
C VAL A 72 5.72 16.31 -4.59
N THR A 73 4.90 16.28 -3.54
CA THR A 73 4.40 17.49 -2.85
C THR A 73 5.33 17.96 -1.74
N ASP A 74 6.12 17.06 -1.13
CA ASP A 74 7.16 17.45 -0.16
C ASP A 74 8.29 18.19 -0.88
N GLU A 75 8.50 19.45 -0.52
CA GLU A 75 9.51 20.32 -1.12
C GLU A 75 10.93 19.73 -1.04
N ARG A 76 11.27 19.00 0.03
CA ARG A 76 12.59 18.37 0.20
C ARG A 76 12.80 17.27 -0.83
N CYS A 77 11.76 16.49 -1.10
CA CYS A 77 11.78 15.41 -2.09
C CYS A 77 11.74 15.97 -3.52
N ALA A 78 10.92 17.00 -3.76
CA ALA A 78 10.76 17.64 -5.06
C ALA A 78 12.06 18.23 -5.60
N ARG A 79 13.00 18.64 -4.75
CA ARG A 79 14.35 19.10 -5.17
C ARG A 79 15.07 18.13 -6.10
N CYS A 80 14.91 16.83 -5.88
CA CYS A 80 15.48 15.77 -6.71
C CYS A 80 14.44 15.13 -7.65
N HIS A 81 13.18 15.04 -7.22
CA HIS A 81 12.12 14.30 -7.92
C HIS A 81 11.12 15.18 -8.69
N LYS A 82 11.40 16.47 -8.94
CA LYS A 82 10.50 17.40 -9.64
C LYS A 82 9.99 16.88 -11.00
N ASN A 83 10.82 16.12 -11.70
CA ASN A 83 10.57 15.60 -13.04
C ASN A 83 10.42 14.07 -13.06
N SER A 84 10.24 13.42 -11.91
CA SER A 84 9.98 11.98 -11.88
C SER A 84 8.62 11.69 -12.51
N GLY A 85 8.58 10.70 -13.42
CA GLY A 85 7.35 10.24 -14.05
C GLY A 85 6.55 9.31 -13.15
N GLU A 86 5.39 8.91 -13.65
CA GLU A 86 4.57 7.86 -13.04
C GLU A 86 5.35 6.55 -12.99
N THR A 87 5.22 5.80 -11.89
CA THR A 87 5.73 4.43 -11.81
C THR A 87 4.59 3.47 -12.11
N SER A 88 4.90 2.40 -12.83
CA SER A 88 3.94 1.34 -13.14
C SER A 88 3.63 0.44 -11.93
N SER A 89 4.45 0.50 -10.88
CA SER A 89 4.23 -0.27 -9.67
C SER A 89 3.95 0.60 -8.46
N VAL A 90 2.89 0.21 -7.75
CA VAL A 90 2.45 0.77 -6.47
C VAL A 90 2.80 -0.13 -5.28
N ALA A 91 3.48 -1.25 -5.54
CA ALA A 91 3.81 -2.23 -4.52
C ALA A 91 5.00 -1.74 -3.67
N CYS A 92 4.82 -1.74 -2.35
CA CYS A 92 5.86 -1.31 -1.42
C CYS A 92 7.17 -2.11 -1.60
N ARG A 93 7.06 -3.41 -1.93
CA ARG A 93 8.20 -4.34 -2.05
C ARG A 93 9.19 -3.99 -3.16
N ASP A 94 8.75 -3.20 -4.14
CA ASP A 94 9.59 -2.87 -5.30
C ASP A 94 10.63 -1.80 -4.94
N CYS A 95 10.37 -1.03 -3.88
CA CYS A 95 11.31 -0.07 -3.30
C CYS A 95 11.82 -0.51 -1.93
N HIS A 96 10.98 -1.16 -1.12
CA HIS A 96 11.32 -1.59 0.24
C HIS A 96 11.66 -3.09 0.26
N PRO A 97 12.93 -3.47 0.53
CA PRO A 97 13.36 -4.86 0.47
C PRO A 97 12.67 -5.69 1.56
N ALA A 98 12.23 -6.89 1.21
CA ALA A 98 11.70 -7.84 2.19
C ALA A 98 12.79 -8.31 3.16
N ASP A 99 14.02 -8.51 2.67
CA ASP A 99 15.20 -8.83 3.46
C ASP A 99 16.27 -7.73 3.31
N PRO A 100 16.19 -6.64 4.09
CA PRO A 100 17.13 -5.51 4.03
C PRO A 100 18.55 -5.87 4.49
N PHE A 101 18.77 -7.05 5.06
CA PHE A 101 20.07 -7.46 5.58
C PHE A 101 20.64 -8.68 4.85
N SER A 102 20.01 -9.11 3.76
CA SER A 102 20.58 -10.14 2.88
C SER A 102 21.91 -9.68 2.30
N ALA A 103 22.85 -10.61 2.15
CA ALA A 103 24.14 -10.33 1.53
C ALA A 103 23.97 -9.71 0.12
N GLU A 104 22.98 -10.19 -0.65
CA GLU A 104 22.65 -9.65 -1.97
C GLU A 104 22.19 -8.18 -1.90
N HIS A 105 21.27 -7.84 -0.99
CA HIS A 105 20.81 -6.46 -0.87
C HIS A 105 21.91 -5.52 -0.38
N LEU A 106 22.71 -5.96 0.59
CA LEU A 106 23.85 -5.19 1.09
C LEU A 106 24.91 -4.97 -0.01
N GLN A 107 25.19 -5.98 -0.81
CA GLN A 107 26.08 -5.87 -1.96
C GLN A 107 25.52 -4.90 -3.00
N LYS A 108 24.22 -4.97 -3.31
CA LYS A 108 23.56 -4.04 -4.23
C LYS A 108 23.66 -2.59 -3.77
N ILE A 109 23.53 -2.32 -2.46
CA ILE A 109 23.74 -0.96 -1.92
C ILE A 109 25.21 -0.56 -2.04
N ALA A 110 26.14 -1.45 -1.69
CA ALA A 110 27.58 -1.18 -1.76
C ALA A 110 28.05 -0.86 -3.20
N ASP A 111 27.45 -1.52 -4.20
CA ASP A 111 27.75 -1.34 -5.62
C ASP A 111 27.01 -0.13 -6.25
N ALA A 112 26.16 0.56 -5.48
CA ALA A 112 25.40 1.72 -5.93
C ALA A 112 25.87 3.01 -5.22
N PRO A 113 27.08 3.54 -5.55
CA PRO A 113 27.66 4.69 -4.87
C PRO A 113 26.87 6.00 -5.04
N LEU A 114 25.91 6.02 -5.97
CA LEU A 114 25.00 7.15 -6.23
C LEU A 114 23.57 6.90 -5.73
N LEU A 115 23.35 5.86 -4.92
CA LEU A 115 22.06 5.64 -4.28
C LEU A 115 21.87 6.70 -3.17
N TYR A 116 20.89 7.58 -3.33
CA TYR A 116 20.59 8.63 -2.34
C TYR A 116 19.57 8.21 -1.29
N HIS A 117 18.69 7.25 -1.62
CA HIS A 117 17.67 6.73 -0.72
C HIS A 117 18.19 5.57 0.14
N ILE A 118 19.33 5.77 0.82
CA ILE A 118 20.00 4.74 1.65
C ILE A 118 19.30 4.45 2.98
N ASP A 119 18.38 5.33 3.38
CA ASP A 119 17.64 5.31 4.64
C ASP A 119 16.24 4.71 4.49
N GLN A 120 15.91 4.14 3.33
CA GLN A 120 14.65 3.45 3.11
C GLN A 120 14.53 2.26 4.07
N PRO A 121 13.46 2.17 4.87
CA PRO A 121 13.26 1.02 5.73
C PRO A 121 13.02 -0.24 4.88
N GLY A 122 13.35 -1.41 5.42
CA GLY A 122 12.86 -2.67 4.87
C GLY A 122 11.33 -2.75 4.91
N LEU A 123 10.76 -3.70 4.18
CA LEU A 123 9.32 -3.83 3.95
C LEU A 123 8.50 -3.89 5.23
N LYS A 124 8.98 -4.60 6.26
CA LYS A 124 8.35 -4.65 7.58
C LYS A 124 8.22 -3.26 8.22
N GLY A 125 9.31 -2.48 8.15
CA GLY A 125 9.35 -1.12 8.68
C GLY A 125 8.46 -0.17 7.89
N ALA A 126 8.41 -0.32 6.56
CA ALA A 126 7.53 0.46 5.69
C ALA A 126 6.04 0.25 6.07
N TYR A 127 5.59 -1.01 6.17
CA TYR A 127 4.22 -1.32 6.58
C TYR A 127 3.89 -0.76 7.97
N HIS A 128 4.70 -1.07 8.98
CA HIS A 128 4.40 -0.63 10.35
C HIS A 128 4.41 0.90 10.50
N ARG A 129 5.34 1.61 9.85
CA ARG A 129 5.35 3.08 9.90
C ARG A 129 4.11 3.67 9.24
N LYS A 130 3.69 3.12 8.08
CA LYS A 130 2.53 3.64 7.34
C LYS A 130 1.21 3.35 8.05
N CYS A 131 0.98 2.10 8.46
CA CYS A 131 -0.28 1.67 9.08
C CYS A 131 -0.39 2.20 10.52
N LEU A 132 0.62 1.95 11.37
CA LEU A 132 0.56 2.36 12.78
C LEU A 132 0.68 3.87 12.96
N GLY A 133 1.34 4.58 12.04
CA GLY A 133 1.42 6.04 12.09
C GLY A 133 0.03 6.67 12.06
N CYS A 134 -0.72 6.40 10.99
CA CYS A 134 -2.08 6.90 10.85
C CYS A 134 -3.01 6.36 11.95
N HIS A 135 -2.92 5.07 12.30
CA HIS A 135 -3.78 4.51 13.35
C HIS A 135 -3.57 5.19 14.71
N LYS A 136 -2.32 5.53 15.08
CA LYS A 136 -2.04 6.23 16.33
C LYS A 136 -2.61 7.64 16.35
N GLU A 137 -2.51 8.37 15.24
CA GLU A 137 -3.07 9.72 15.12
C GLU A 137 -4.59 9.73 15.25
N MET A 138 -5.25 8.69 14.75
CA MET A 138 -6.71 8.56 14.75
C MET A 138 -7.28 7.82 15.97
N GLY A 139 -6.45 7.20 16.81
CA GLY A 139 -6.89 6.31 17.88
C GLY A 139 -7.48 4.97 17.37
N ALA A 140 -7.07 4.52 16.19
CA ALA A 140 -7.48 3.25 15.60
C ALA A 140 -6.64 2.07 16.13
N PRO A 141 -7.04 0.81 15.87
CA PRO A 141 -6.36 -0.38 16.41
C PRO A 141 -4.87 -0.41 16.08
N SER A 142 -4.01 -0.47 17.09
CA SER A 142 -2.53 -0.50 16.91
C SER A 142 -1.84 -1.68 17.60
N GLU A 143 -2.64 -2.59 18.15
CA GLU A 143 -2.19 -3.84 18.76
C GLU A 143 -1.74 -4.84 17.69
N CYS A 144 -0.77 -5.70 18.00
CA CYS A 144 -0.14 -6.61 17.03
C CYS A 144 -1.15 -7.50 16.31
N GLU A 145 -2.12 -8.05 17.05
CA GLU A 145 -3.06 -9.04 16.53
C GLU A 145 -4.33 -8.44 15.92
N ALA A 146 -4.47 -7.11 15.94
CA ALA A 146 -5.57 -6.42 15.29
C ALA A 146 -5.44 -6.42 13.75
N CYS A 147 -4.22 -6.56 13.23
CA CYS A 147 -3.96 -6.58 11.78
C CYS A 147 -3.57 -7.97 11.27
N HIS A 148 -2.79 -8.74 12.03
CA HIS A 148 -2.32 -10.07 11.66
C HIS A 148 -2.21 -10.97 12.90
N LYS A 149 -2.73 -12.19 12.84
CA LYS A 149 -2.67 -13.11 13.99
C LYS A 149 -1.28 -13.71 14.14
N ARG A 150 -0.86 -14.00 15.37
CA ARG A 150 0.35 -14.80 15.58
C ARG A 150 0.16 -16.20 15.04
N THR A 151 1.19 -16.72 14.39
CA THR A 151 1.28 -18.15 14.09
C THR A 151 1.82 -18.90 15.30
N GLU A 152 1.77 -20.23 15.28
CA GLU A 152 2.41 -21.04 16.32
C GLU A 152 3.92 -20.74 16.46
N LYS A 153 4.61 -20.48 15.34
CA LYS A 153 6.02 -20.05 15.36
C LYS A 153 6.18 -18.68 16.03
N GLY A 154 5.25 -17.76 15.78
CA GLY A 154 5.19 -16.47 16.45
C GLY A 154 5.00 -16.63 17.94
N ASP A 155 4.05 -17.45 18.37
CA ASP A 155 3.81 -17.72 19.78
C ASP A 155 5.02 -18.34 20.47
N ALA A 156 5.72 -19.26 19.81
CA ALA A 156 6.96 -19.82 20.32
C ALA A 156 8.06 -18.75 20.45
N PHE A 157 8.21 -17.88 19.44
CA PHE A 157 9.22 -16.82 19.42
C PHE A 157 9.00 -15.78 20.52
N TYR A 158 7.75 -15.35 20.72
CA TYR A 158 7.39 -14.34 21.71
C TYR A 158 7.08 -14.91 23.10
N ARG A 159 7.13 -16.24 23.27
CA ARG A 159 6.70 -16.93 24.51
C ARG A 159 5.28 -16.50 24.89
N SER A 160 4.35 -16.64 23.96
CA SER A 160 2.92 -16.33 24.12
C SER A 160 2.05 -17.55 23.88
N GLY A 161 0.74 -17.42 24.13
CA GLY A 161 -0.23 -18.51 23.97
C GLY A 161 0.16 -19.72 24.82
N LYS A 162 0.30 -20.89 24.18
CA LYS A 162 0.73 -22.12 24.87
C LYS A 162 2.19 -22.14 25.31
N PHE A 163 3.00 -21.19 24.84
CA PHE A 163 4.42 -21.03 25.22
C PHE A 163 4.61 -19.92 26.25
N ALA A 164 3.53 -19.34 26.77
CA ALA A 164 3.60 -18.35 27.83
C ALA A 164 4.31 -18.92 29.06
N PRO A 165 5.25 -18.17 29.68
CA PRO A 165 5.83 -18.61 30.93
C PRO A 165 4.71 -18.79 31.96
N ALA A 166 4.83 -19.82 32.81
CA ALA A 166 3.95 -19.93 33.97
C ALA A 166 3.97 -18.60 34.72
N ALA A 167 2.80 -18.13 35.18
CA ALA A 167 2.68 -16.86 35.87
C ALA A 167 3.73 -16.81 36.99
N GLY A 168 4.79 -16.04 36.75
CA GLY A 168 5.81 -15.79 37.75
C GLY A 168 5.16 -14.98 38.85
N ASN A 169 5.46 -15.34 40.10
CA ASN A 169 5.03 -14.66 41.30
C ASN A 169 5.19 -13.16 41.06
N GLU A 170 4.08 -12.46 41.06
CA GLU A 170 3.96 -11.04 40.79
C GLU A 170 4.98 -10.34 41.68
N HIS A 171 6.00 -9.72 41.08
CA HIS A 171 6.82 -8.79 41.83
C HIS A 171 5.90 -7.62 42.18
N ALA A 172 5.42 -7.62 43.43
CA ALA A 172 4.75 -6.49 44.03
C ALA A 172 5.62 -5.26 43.80
N SER A 173 5.21 -4.42 42.86
CA SER A 173 5.78 -3.10 42.65
C SER A 173 5.41 -2.26 43.86
N GLU A 174 6.40 -1.93 44.69
CA GLU A 174 6.38 -0.82 45.65
C GLU A 174 6.19 0.53 44.94
#